data_AF-A0AAN8XSA4-F1
#
_entry.id   AF-A0AAN8XSA4-F1
#
_cell.length_a   1.000
_cell.length_b   1.000
_cell.length_c   1.000
_cell.angle_alpha   90.00
_cell.angle_beta   90.00
_cell.angle_gamma   90.00
#
_symmetry.space_group_name_H-M   'P 1'
#
loop_
_entity.id
_entity.type
_entity.pdbx_description
1 polymer ?
#
loop_
_entity_poly.entity_id
_entity_poly.type
_entity_poly.pdbx_seq_one_letter_code
_entity_poly.pdbx_strand_id
1 'polypeptide(L)'
;MELSKLSIKSAQLFLKNPVDSSAWQPHFFVLTQDRLYFTESQSDQEVEADELSGLRLANDVSDAERHLQEPWYHGRLQGGRRRVDELLTQNNHMGDGTFLVRCSENFVGEHTLSF
;
A
#
# COMPACT_ATOMS: atom_id res chain seq x y z
N MET A 1 -3.80 -11.42 22.68
CA MET A 1 -4.76 -10.47 23.28
C MET A 1 -5.24 -9.59 22.14
N GLU A 2 -6.51 -9.72 21.74
CA GLU A 2 -7.05 -9.13 20.50
C GLU A 2 -7.39 -7.65 20.75
N LEU A 3 -6.48 -6.73 20.41
CA LEU A 3 -6.66 -5.28 20.65
C LEU A 3 -7.83 -4.67 19.87
N SER A 4 -8.30 -5.35 18.82
CA SER A 4 -9.42 -4.92 17.96
C SER A 4 -10.74 -4.76 18.71
N LYS A 5 -10.94 -5.46 19.84
CA LYS A 5 -12.19 -5.40 20.63
C LYS A 5 -12.20 -4.32 21.73
N LEU A 6 -11.07 -3.65 21.97
CA LEU A 6 -10.92 -2.64 23.05
C LEU A 6 -10.61 -1.23 22.53
N SER A 7 -10.45 -1.05 21.21
CA SER A 7 -10.15 0.26 20.62
C SER A 7 -11.41 1.10 20.45
N ILE A 8 -11.42 2.30 21.03
CA ILE A 8 -12.45 3.34 20.82
C ILE A 8 -12.21 4.04 19.48
N LYS A 9 -10.95 4.34 19.17
CA LYS A 9 -10.55 5.01 17.92
C LYS A 9 -9.15 4.58 17.53
N SER A 10 -8.95 4.34 16.24
CA SER A 10 -7.64 4.03 15.70
C SER A 10 -7.43 4.86 14.44
N ALA A 11 -6.29 5.54 14.32
CA ALA A 11 -6.01 6.46 13.22
C ALA A 11 -4.50 6.73 13.08
N GLN A 12 -4.08 7.13 11.88
CA GLN A 12 -2.75 7.70 11.67
C GLN A 12 -2.76 9.18 12.08
N LEU A 13 -1.83 9.57 12.96
CA LEU A 13 -1.63 10.96 13.39
C LEU A 13 -0.13 11.29 13.34
N PHE A 14 0.20 12.58 13.47
CA PHE A 14 1.58 13.04 13.45
C PHE A 14 2.07 13.39 14.87
N LEU A 15 3.23 12.86 15.24
CA LEU A 15 3.95 13.20 16.46
C LEU A 15 5.16 14.08 16.10
N LYS A 16 5.42 15.11 16.90
CA LYS A 16 6.58 15.99 16.70
C LYS A 16 7.86 15.25 17.09
N ASN A 17 8.87 15.26 16.22
CA ASN A 17 10.14 14.60 16.50
C ASN A 17 10.84 15.30 17.70
N PRO A 18 11.28 14.54 18.73
CA PRO A 18 11.90 15.12 19.92
C PRO A 18 13.30 15.70 19.66
N VAL A 19 13.99 15.24 18.61
CA VAL A 19 15.32 15.71 18.18
C VAL A 19 15.21 16.88 17.20
N ASP A 20 14.32 16.77 16.22
CA ASP A 20 14.05 17.83 15.25
C ASP A 20 12.64 18.40 15.41
N SER A 21 12.56 19.55 16.08
CA SER A 21 11.29 20.22 16.34
C SER A 21 10.59 20.78 15.09
N SER A 22 11.22 20.74 13.91
CA SER A 22 10.59 21.10 12.64
C SER A 22 9.96 19.91 11.93
N ALA A 23 10.30 18.68 12.33
CA ALA A 23 9.84 17.44 11.71
C ALA A 23 8.63 16.84 12.45
N TRP A 24 7.61 16.48 11.68
CA TRP A 24 6.42 15.74 12.13
C TRP A 24 6.45 14.34 11.54
N GLN A 25 6.38 13.32 12.40
CA GLN A 25 6.50 11.92 11.99
C GLN A 25 5.14 11.22 12.07
N PRO A 26 4.76 10.43 11.05
CA PRO A 26 3.51 9.68 11.08
C PRO A 26 3.64 8.48 12.03
N HIS A 27 2.62 8.27 12.85
CA HIS A 27 2.50 7.09 13.70
C HIS A 27 1.05 6.59 13.67
N PHE A 28 0.88 5.28 13.85
CA PHE A 28 -0.46 4.72 14.01
C PHE A 28 -0.84 4.70 15.48
N PHE A 29 -1.97 5.32 15.82
CA PHE A 29 -2.47 5.43 17.19
C PHE A 29 -3.69 4.54 17.40
N VAL A 30 -3.76 3.92 18.58
CA VAL A 30 -4.93 3.18 19.08
C VAL A 30 -5.31 3.71 20.45
N LEU A 31 -6.47 4.36 20.52
CA LEU A 31 -7.07 4.84 21.75
C LEU A 31 -7.97 3.75 22.34
N THR A 32 -7.71 3.35 23.57
CA THR A 32 -8.59 2.53 24.41
C THR A 32 -9.30 3.40 25.44
N GLN A 33 -10.06 2.80 26.35
CA GLN A 33 -10.76 3.53 27.41
C GLN A 33 -9.83 4.19 28.42
N ASP A 34 -8.63 3.63 28.65
CA ASP A 34 -7.69 4.06 29.69
C ASP A 34 -6.30 4.40 29.15
N ARG A 35 -5.98 4.07 27.89
CA ARG A 35 -4.62 4.17 27.34
C ARG A 35 -4.62 4.63 25.88
N LEU A 36 -3.49 5.18 25.48
CA LEU A 36 -3.17 5.50 24.10
C LEU A 36 -1.89 4.76 23.70
N TYR A 37 -1.99 3.89 22.70
CA TYR A 37 -0.86 3.16 22.14
C TYR A 37 -0.49 3.77 20.79
N PHE A 38 0.79 3.75 20.45
CA PHE A 38 1.27 4.16 19.13
C PHE A 38 2.46 3.33 18.68
N THR A 39 2.65 3.17 17.37
CA THR A 39 3.81 2.50 16.79
C THR A 39 5.05 3.39 16.84
N GLU A 40 6.25 2.85 16.98
CA GLU A 40 7.48 3.66 16.81
C GLU A 40 7.60 4.14 15.34
N SER A 41 8.23 5.30 15.14
CA SER A 41 8.49 5.85 13.81
C SER A 41 9.52 4.98 13.11
N GLN A 42 9.21 4.43 11.94
CA GLN A 42 10.21 3.87 11.05
C GLN A 42 11.11 5.03 10.58
N SER A 43 12.21 5.27 11.29
CA SER A 43 13.29 6.13 10.80
C SER A 43 13.96 5.39 9.65
N ASP A 44 13.68 5.81 8.41
CA ASP A 44 14.45 5.59 7.17
C ASP A 44 15.48 4.44 7.19
N GLN A 45 15.04 3.25 7.56
CA GLN A 45 15.75 2.02 7.25
C GLN A 45 14.93 1.38 6.15
N GLU A 46 15.54 1.37 4.97
CA GLU A 46 15.21 0.53 3.82
C GLU A 46 14.87 -0.89 4.31
N VAL A 47 13.61 -1.11 4.68
CA VAL A 47 13.08 -2.45 4.89
C VAL A 47 12.41 -2.83 3.59
N GLU A 48 13.04 -3.80 2.93
CA GLU A 48 12.57 -4.43 1.71
C GLU A 48 11.05 -4.57 1.74
N ALA A 49 10.43 -3.95 0.74
CA ALA A 49 9.02 -4.05 0.46
C ALA A 49 8.71 -5.49 0.05
N ASP A 50 8.36 -6.35 1.01
CA ASP A 50 7.65 -7.59 0.65
C ASP A 50 6.69 -8.14 1.70
N GLU A 51 6.81 -7.88 3.01
CA GLU A 51 5.99 -8.64 3.99
C GLU A 51 5.14 -7.83 4.98
N LEU A 52 5.07 -6.48 4.88
CA LEU A 52 4.27 -5.65 5.79
C LEU A 52 3.17 -4.81 5.09
N SER A 53 2.79 -5.15 3.85
CA SER A 53 1.65 -4.50 3.19
C SER A 53 0.29 -4.92 3.77
N GLY A 54 0.22 -6.01 4.55
CA GLY A 54 -1.03 -6.56 5.10
C GLY A 54 -1.62 -5.81 6.30
N LEU A 55 -0.90 -4.83 6.87
CA LEU A 55 -1.36 -4.05 8.03
C LEU A 55 -1.56 -2.55 7.74
N ARG A 56 -1.46 -2.12 6.48
CA ARG A 56 -1.89 -0.78 6.06
C ARG A 56 -3.42 -0.73 5.99
N LEU A 57 -3.99 -0.70 7.20
CA LEU A 57 -5.26 -0.12 7.61
C LEU A 57 -6.18 0.36 6.49
N ALA A 58 -7.15 -0.49 6.20
CA ALA A 58 -8.27 -0.32 5.29
C ALA A 58 -9.26 0.80 5.65
N ASN A 59 -8.84 1.91 6.28
CA ASN A 59 -9.79 2.91 6.80
C ASN A 59 -9.66 4.34 6.28
N ASP A 60 -8.74 4.64 5.35
CA ASP A 60 -8.82 5.86 4.55
C ASP A 60 -7.93 5.77 3.29
N VAL A 61 -8.02 4.65 2.58
CA VAL A 61 -7.47 4.58 1.23
C VAL A 61 -8.54 5.24 0.37
N SER A 62 -8.25 6.39 -0.22
CA SER A 62 -9.16 7.00 -1.19
C SER A 62 -9.57 5.93 -2.21
N ASP A 63 -10.80 5.94 -2.74
CA ASP A 63 -11.20 4.94 -3.76
C ASP A 63 -10.18 4.87 -4.94
N ALA A 64 -9.46 5.98 -5.14
CA ALA A 64 -8.37 6.12 -6.10
C ALA A 64 -7.09 5.32 -5.76
N GLU A 65 -6.93 4.75 -4.57
CA GLU A 65 -5.74 4.00 -4.14
C GLU A 65 -6.06 2.54 -3.80
N ARG A 66 -7.34 2.15 -3.77
CA ARG A 66 -7.75 0.78 -3.43
C ARG A 66 -7.17 -0.25 -4.40
N HIS A 67 -7.06 0.12 -5.68
CA HIS A 67 -6.52 -0.75 -6.72
C HIS A 67 -5.01 -0.99 -6.61
N LEU A 68 -4.27 -0.16 -5.87
CA LEU A 68 -2.81 -0.29 -5.74
C LEU A 68 -2.40 -1.56 -4.98
N GLN A 69 -3.30 -2.15 -4.22
CA GLN A 69 -3.07 -3.35 -3.41
C GLN A 69 -3.57 -4.63 -4.08
N GLU A 70 -4.21 -4.51 -5.25
CA GLU A 70 -4.81 -5.64 -5.92
C GLU A 70 -3.76 -6.41 -6.75
N PRO A 71 -3.77 -7.75 -6.75
CA PRO A 71 -2.72 -8.56 -7.37
C PRO A 71 -2.67 -8.42 -8.91
N TRP A 72 -3.76 -7.94 -9.51
CA TRP A 72 -3.84 -7.67 -10.94
C TRP A 72 -3.32 -6.27 -11.31
N TYR A 73 -2.94 -5.42 -10.34
CA TYR A 73 -2.42 -4.08 -10.60
C TYR A 73 -0.89 -4.04 -10.51
N HIS A 74 -0.25 -3.64 -11.60
CA HIS A 74 1.21 -3.67 -11.74
C HIS A 74 1.84 -2.28 -11.90
N GLY A 75 1.05 -1.20 -11.86
CA GLY A 75 1.54 0.17 -11.98
C GLY A 75 2.40 0.41 -13.24
N ARG A 76 3.49 1.16 -13.09
CA ARG A 76 4.41 1.45 -14.21
C ARG A 76 5.41 0.30 -14.40
N LEU A 77 5.21 -0.49 -15.46
CA LEU A 77 6.13 -1.56 -15.84
C LEU A 77 7.28 -1.04 -16.71
N GLN A 78 8.52 -1.20 -16.24
CA GLN A 78 9.70 -0.97 -17.07
C GLN A 78 9.83 -2.08 -18.13
N GLY A 79 10.12 -1.70 -19.37
CA GLY A 79 10.15 -2.63 -20.51
C GLY A 79 8.83 -2.74 -21.28
N GLY A 80 7.80 -1.97 -20.89
CA GLY A 80 6.57 -1.76 -21.65
C GLY A 80 5.86 -3.05 -22.06
N ARG A 81 5.37 -3.11 -23.30
CA ARG A 81 4.61 -4.26 -23.83
C ARG A 81 5.34 -5.60 -23.68
N ARG A 82 6.65 -5.67 -23.91
CA ARG A 82 7.41 -6.93 -23.78
C ARG A 82 7.32 -7.52 -22.38
N ARG A 83 7.40 -6.67 -21.34
CA ARG A 83 7.30 -7.12 -19.95
C ARG A 83 5.90 -7.63 -19.60
N VAL A 84 4.87 -7.04 -20.21
CA VAL A 84 3.47 -7.47 -20.06
C VAL A 84 3.27 -8.86 -20.67
N ASP A 85 3.76 -9.08 -21.89
CA ASP A 85 3.65 -10.37 -22.59
C ASP A 85 4.33 -11.50 -21.80
N GLU A 86 5.51 -11.22 -21.20
CA GLU A 86 6.20 -12.16 -20.31
C GLU A 86 5.38 -12.52 -19.08
N LEU A 87 4.80 -11.52 -18.40
CA LEU A 87 3.99 -11.74 -17.20
C LEU A 87 2.72 -12.54 -17.51
N LEU A 88 2.03 -12.23 -18.61
CA LEU A 88 0.86 -13.00 -19.04
C LEU A 88 1.25 -14.45 -19.38
N THR A 89 2.37 -14.64 -20.07
CA THR A 89 2.87 -15.98 -20.42
C THR A 89 3.25 -16.79 -19.18
N GLN A 90 3.92 -16.18 -18.19
CA GLN A 90 4.27 -16.82 -16.92
C GLN A 90 3.03 -17.23 -16.12
N ASN A 91 1.96 -16.45 -16.21
CA ASN A 91 0.71 -16.68 -15.50
C ASN A 91 -0.36 -17.39 -16.36
N ASN A 92 0.02 -17.95 -17.51
CA ASN A 92 -0.92 -18.62 -18.44
C ASN A 92 -1.63 -19.84 -17.80
N HIS A 93 -1.09 -20.37 -16.71
CA HIS A 93 -1.72 -21.44 -15.93
C HIS A 93 -3.05 -21.01 -15.27
N MET A 94 -3.33 -19.70 -15.18
CA MET A 94 -4.59 -19.15 -14.66
C MET A 94 -5.74 -19.20 -15.69
N GLY A 95 -5.44 -19.50 -16.96
CA GLY A 95 -6.42 -19.74 -18.01
C GLY A 95 -6.88 -18.51 -18.79
N ASP A 96 -7.88 -18.71 -19.65
CA ASP A 96 -8.42 -17.67 -20.52
C ASP A 96 -8.99 -16.50 -19.71
N GLY A 97 -8.64 -15.28 -20.11
CA GLY A 97 -9.03 -14.06 -19.41
C GLY A 97 -8.09 -13.65 -18.29
N THR A 98 -6.93 -14.30 -18.13
CA THR A 98 -5.84 -13.78 -17.31
C THR A 98 -5.48 -12.37 -17.77
N PHE A 99 -5.45 -11.40 -16.85
CA PHE A 99 -5.22 -10.01 -17.18
C PHE A 99 -4.38 -9.29 -16.12
N LEU A 100 -3.87 -8.13 -16.50
CA LEU A 100 -3.28 -7.16 -15.59
C LEU A 100 -3.60 -5.73 -15.98
N VAL A 101 -3.53 -4.81 -15.03
CA VAL A 101 -3.69 -3.36 -15.20
C VAL A 101 -2.35 -2.69 -14.94
N ARG A 102 -1.95 -1.78 -15.83
CA ARG A 102 -0.68 -1.02 -15.76
C ARG A 102 -0.90 0.45 -16.11
N CYS A 103 0.07 1.31 -15.82
CA CYS A 103 0.06 2.68 -16.29
C CYS A 103 0.21 2.72 -17.82
N SER A 104 -0.57 3.59 -18.47
CA SER A 104 -0.48 3.83 -19.91
C SER A 104 0.84 4.51 -20.26
N GLU A 105 1.49 4.00 -21.31
CA GLU A 105 2.72 4.61 -21.85
C GLU A 105 2.42 5.84 -22.72
N ASN A 106 1.23 5.87 -23.32
CA ASN A 106 0.85 6.87 -24.31
C ASN A 106 0.04 8.03 -23.70
N PHE A 107 -0.60 7.79 -22.55
CA PHE A 107 -1.51 8.75 -21.92
C PHE A 107 -1.19 8.86 -20.42
N VAL A 108 -0.58 9.98 -20.03
CA VAL A 108 -0.20 10.23 -18.63
C VAL A 108 -1.45 10.32 -17.76
N GLY A 109 -1.47 9.58 -16.64
CA GLY A 109 -2.60 9.54 -15.71
C GLY A 109 -3.66 8.48 -16.03
N GLU A 110 -3.57 7.84 -17.20
CA GLU A 110 -4.48 6.77 -17.60
C GLU A 110 -3.85 5.38 -17.35
N HIS A 111 -4.72 4.37 -17.31
CA HIS A 111 -4.32 2.97 -17.17
C HIS A 111 -4.60 2.18 -18.44
N THR A 112 -3.96 1.03 -18.56
CA THR A 112 -4.14 0.08 -19.67
C THR A 112 -4.39 -1.30 -19.08
N LEU A 113 -5.48 -1.93 -19.54
CA LEU A 113 -5.79 -3.34 -19.29
C LEU A 113 -5.08 -4.20 -20.35
N SER A 114 -4.48 -5.31 -19.97
CA SER A 114 -3.78 -6.24 -20.87
C SER A 114 -4.13 -7.68 -20.50
N PHE A 115 -4.41 -8.51 -21.51
CA PHE A 115 -4.83 -9.91 -21.40
C PHE A 115 -4.36 -10.71 -22.62
#